data_AF-A0A8T4VBT0-F1
#
_entry.id   AF-A0A8T4VBT0-F1
#
_cell.length_a   1.000
_cell.length_b   1.000
_cell.length_c   1.000
_cell.angle_alpha   90.00
_cell.angle_beta   90.00
_cell.angle_gamma   90.00
#
_symmetry.space_group_name_H-M   'P 1'
#
loop_
_entity.id
_entity.type
_entity.pdbx_description
1 polymer ?
#
loop_
_entity_poly.entity_id
_entity_poly.type
_entity_poly.pdbx_seq_one_letter_code
_entity_poly.pdbx_strand_id
1 'polypeptide(L)' 'MVAKKKKKNKKPSEKWKKYKTTGKNLERAKTCPKCGVGVFLGVHKDRLHCGTCGYTEFMKK' A
#
# COMPACT_ATOMS: atom_id res chain seq x y z
N MET A 1 -10.70 -15.02 35.20
CA MET A 1 -10.26 -15.85 34.06
C MET A 1 -10.05 -14.94 32.85
N VAL A 2 -8.81 -14.64 32.44
CA VAL A 2 -8.55 -13.75 31.29
C VAL A 2 -8.64 -14.57 30.01
N ALA A 3 -9.69 -14.32 29.22
CA ALA A 3 -9.87 -14.94 27.91
C ALA A 3 -8.68 -14.59 26.99
N LYS A 4 -7.88 -15.60 26.60
CA LYS A 4 -6.80 -15.43 25.61
C LYS A 4 -7.42 -15.05 24.26
N LYS A 5 -7.18 -13.81 23.82
CA LYS A 5 -7.55 -13.35 22.47
C LYS A 5 -6.87 -14.23 21.42
N LYS A 6 -7.66 -14.85 20.53
CA LYS A 6 -7.16 -15.65 19.41
C LYS A 6 -6.27 -14.78 18.51
N LYS A 7 -5.00 -15.16 18.34
CA LYS A 7 -4.09 -14.52 17.36
C LYS A 7 -4.61 -14.82 15.95
N LYS A 8 -5.04 -13.79 15.22
CA LYS A 8 -5.37 -13.91 13.79
C LYS A 8 -4.08 -13.91 12.98
N ASN A 9 -3.95 -14.87 12.06
CA ASN A 9 -2.80 -14.96 11.17
C ASN A 9 -2.76 -13.75 10.23
N LYS A 10 -1.61 -13.08 10.10
CA LYS A 10 -1.47 -11.92 9.22
C LYS A 10 -1.42 -12.41 7.78
N LYS A 11 -2.21 -11.79 6.89
CA LYS A 11 -2.16 -12.11 5.46
C LYS A 11 -0.80 -11.67 4.89
N PRO A 12 -0.16 -12.49 4.03
CA PRO A 12 1.09 -12.12 3.38
C PRO A 12 0.91 -10.91 2.47
N SER A 13 1.97 -10.13 2.27
CA SER A 13 1.88 -8.88 1.52
C SER A 13 1.69 -9.12 0.03
N GLU A 14 0.56 -8.70 -0.52
CA GLU A 14 0.21 -8.84 -1.94
C GLU A 14 0.83 -7.74 -2.81
N LYS A 15 2.12 -7.43 -2.61
CA LYS A 15 2.83 -6.34 -3.31
C LYS A 15 2.89 -6.57 -4.83
N TRP A 16 2.90 -7.83 -5.27
CA TRP A 16 2.91 -8.25 -6.66
C TRP A 16 1.72 -7.70 -7.46
N LYS A 17 0.55 -7.50 -6.82
CA LYS A 17 -0.65 -6.96 -7.48
C LYS A 17 -0.51 -5.49 -7.92
N LYS A 18 0.49 -4.76 -7.40
CA LYS A 18 0.70 -3.34 -7.71
C LYS A 18 1.58 -3.12 -8.94
N TYR A 19 2.11 -4.18 -9.53
CA TYR A 19 2.83 -4.12 -10.80
C TYR A 19 1.88 -4.61 -11.91
N LYS A 20 1.56 -3.74 -12.86
CA LYS A 20 0.84 -4.13 -14.08
C LYS A 20 1.81 -4.09 -15.26
N THR A 21 1.78 -5.12 -16.09
CA THR A 21 2.59 -5.22 -17.30
C THR A 21 1.69 -5.03 -18.51
N THR A 22 1.82 -3.90 -19.19
CA THR A 22 1.11 -3.61 -20.45
C THR A 22 2.12 -3.74 -21.58
N GLY A 23 2.32 -4.98 -22.05
CA GLY A 23 3.11 -5.34 -23.24
C GLY A 23 4.62 -5.03 -23.13
N LYS A 24 5.00 -3.76 -23.27
CA LYS A 24 6.40 -3.27 -23.27
C LYS A 24 6.68 -2.23 -22.17
N ASN A 25 5.65 -1.67 -21.54
CA ASN A 25 5.79 -0.65 -20.50
C ASN A 25 5.31 -1.18 -19.14
N LEU A 26 6.08 -0.86 -18.10
CA LEU A 26 5.84 -1.30 -16.73
C LEU A 26 5.20 -0.14 -15.98
N GLU A 27 3.87 -0.10 -15.95
CA GLU A 27 3.12 0.91 -15.21
C GLU A 27 3.24 0.65 -13.71
N ARG A 28 4.07 1.44 -13.04
CA ARG A 28 4.23 1.40 -11.58
C ARG A 28 3.16 2.26 -10.93
N ALA A 29 2.44 1.73 -9.95
CA ALA A 29 1.52 2.52 -9.13
C ALA A 29 2.25 3.64 -8.37
N LYS A 30 1.52 4.70 -7.99
CA LYS A 30 2.08 5.86 -7.28
C LYS A 30 2.99 5.43 -6.11
N THR A 31 4.27 5.75 -6.23
CA THR A 31 5.28 5.53 -5.20
C THR A 31 5.36 6.73 -4.27
N CYS A 32 5.64 6.48 -3.00
CA CYS A 32 5.79 7.56 -2.03
C CYS A 32 7.07 8.38 -2.32
N PRO A 33 7.00 9.72 -2.47
CA PRO A 33 8.16 10.55 -2.79
C PRO A 33 9.21 10.57 -1.68
N LYS A 34 8.79 10.34 -0.42
CA LYS A 34 9.70 10.32 0.75
C LYS A 34 10.34 8.96 1.01
N CYS A 35 9.64 7.88 0.67
CA CYS A 35 10.07 6.52 1.01
C CYS A 35 10.82 5.83 -0.16
N GLY A 36 10.79 6.40 -1.36
CA GLY A 36 11.54 5.92 -2.51
C GLY A 36 10.86 4.79 -3.31
N VAL A 37 11.58 4.33 -4.32
CA VAL A 37 11.14 3.29 -5.26
C VAL A 37 10.92 1.96 -4.53
N GLY A 38 9.73 1.39 -4.67
CA GLY A 38 9.33 0.12 -4.03
C GLY A 38 8.34 0.27 -2.87
N VAL A 39 8.11 1.49 -2.38
CA VAL A 39 7.04 1.77 -1.41
C VAL A 39 5.83 2.39 -2.11
N PHE A 40 4.82 1.54 -2.33
CA PHE A 40 3.58 1.96 -2.96
C PHE A 40 2.63 2.62 -1.96
N LEU A 41 2.03 3.71 -2.39
CA LEU A 41 0.91 4.33 -1.69
C LEU A 41 -0.30 3.38 -1.73
N GLY A 42 -0.96 3.21 -0.58
CA GLY A 42 -2.25 2.55 -0.46
C GLY A 42 -3.33 3.48 -1.00
N VAL A 43 -4.02 3.05 -2.04
CA VAL A 43 -5.14 3.80 -2.63
C VAL A 43 -6.40 3.50 -1.82
N HIS A 44 -6.88 4.49 -1.10
CA HIS A 44 -8.20 4.50 -0.47
C HIS A 44 -9.13 5.44 -1.27
N LYS A 45 -10.44 5.45 -0.96
CA LYS A 45 -11.41 6.25 -1.71
C LYS A 45 -11.17 7.76 -1.58
N ASP A 46 -10.68 8.18 -0.42
CA ASP A 46 -10.51 9.57 0.01
C ASP A 46 -9.04 10.01 0.06
N ARG A 47 -8.10 9.05 0.08
CA ARG A 47 -6.69 9.32 0.32
C ARG A 47 -5.74 8.27 -0.23
N LEU A 48 -4.52 8.70 -0.50
CA LEU A 48 -3.35 7.87 -0.77
C LEU A 48 -2.49 7.86 0.48
N HIS A 49 -2.28 6.69 1.08
CA HIS A 49 -1.54 6.59 2.33
C HIS A 49 -0.31 5.69 2.22
N CYS A 50 0.84 6.20 2.65
CA CYS A 50 2.08 5.44 2.77
C CYS A 50 2.17 4.82 4.17
N GLY A 51 2.12 3.48 4.23
CA GLY A 51 2.25 2.73 5.48
C GLY A 51 3.64 2.76 6.12
N THR A 52 4.67 3.23 5.40
CA THR A 52 6.06 3.25 5.90
C THR A 52 6.44 4.60 6.53
N CYS A 53 6.09 5.72 5.90
CA CYS A 53 6.47 7.07 6.37
C CYS A 53 5.28 7.93 6.82
N GLY A 54 4.05 7.39 6.87
CA GLY A 54 2.88 8.14 7.32
C GLY A 54 2.37 9.19 6.30
N TYR A 55 3.02 9.32 5.15
CA TYR A 55 2.65 10.29 4.13
C TYR A 55 1.24 10.01 3.63
N THR A 56 0.40 11.04 3.58
CA THR A 56 -1.00 10.90 3.21
C THR A 56 -1.38 12.04 2.27
N GLU A 57 -1.71 11.72 1.02
CA GLU A 57 -2.28 12.68 0.07
C GLU A 57 -3.79 12.47 0.03
N PHE A 58 -4.55 13.49 0.44
CA PHE A 58 -5.99 13.46 0.25
C PHE A 58 -6.27 13.89 -1.19
N MET A 59 -6.85 12.98 -1.97
CA MET A 59 -7.32 13.32 -3.32
C MET A 59 -8.61 14.12 -3.13
N LYS A 60 -8.48 15.41 -2.80
CA LYS A 60 -9.60 16.35 -2.87
C LYS A 60 -10.05 16.38 -4.33
N LYS A 61 -11.32 16.05 -4.53
CA LYS A 61 -12.01 16.10 -5.81
C LYS A 61 -12.03 17.54 -6.34
#